data_AF-A0A9Q9HX41-F1
#
_entry.id   AF-A0A9Q9HX41-F1
#
_cell.length_a   1.000
_cell.length_b   1.000
_cell.length_c   1.000
_cell.angle_alpha   90.00
_cell.angle_beta   90.00
_cell.angle_gamma   90.00
#
_symmetry.space_group_name_H-M   'P 1'
#
loop_
_entity.id
_entity.type
_entity.pdbx_description
1 polymer ?
#
loop_
_entity_poly.entity_id
_entity_poly.type
_entity_poly.pdbx_seq_one_letter_code
_entity_poly.pdbx_strand_id
1 'polypeptide(L)'
;MTDAQTFIARHFVAISVNSRMKDDQGPDRFFAASGLLIRIGDIFGILTAGHVVEYLDEAVNHPDIISLGCQLLDTFGETKLSDHGVPYDLKSSPRLHFHDDKLGLDCFSRSTKSD
;
A
#
# COMPACT_ATOMS: atom_id res chain seq x y z
N MET A 1 2.06 15.86 19.92
CA MET A 1 1.53 14.49 20.04
C MET A 1 2.03 13.87 21.34
N THR A 2 1.36 12.85 21.89
CA THR A 2 1.95 12.02 22.96
C THR A 2 2.99 11.06 22.37
N ASP A 3 3.91 10.54 23.20
CA ASP A 3 4.94 9.58 22.74
C ASP A 3 4.33 8.37 22.01
N ALA A 4 3.16 7.89 22.47
CA ALA A 4 2.43 6.80 21.84
C ALA A 4 1.87 7.17 20.45
N GLN A 5 1.39 8.41 20.28
CA GLN A 5 0.88 8.91 19.00
C GLN A 5 2.03 9.10 17.99
N THR A 6 3.17 9.64 18.44
CA THR A 6 4.36 9.77 17.59
C THR A 6 4.92 8.39 17.22
N PHE A 7 4.89 7.44 18.16
CA PHE A 7 5.29 6.06 17.88
C PHE A 7 4.41 5.39 16.83
N ILE A 8 3.09 5.51 16.90
CA ILE A 8 2.22 4.87 15.91
C ILE A 8 2.28 5.59 14.55
N ALA A 9 2.36 6.92 14.54
CA ALA A 9 2.44 7.75 13.34
C ALA A 9 3.61 7.36 12.42
N ARG A 10 4.75 6.95 12.98
CA ARG A 10 5.93 6.52 12.19
C ARG A 10 5.69 5.24 11.37
N HIS A 11 4.65 4.48 11.69
CA HIS A 11 4.28 3.27 10.96
C HIS A 11 3.19 3.53 9.92
N PHE A 12 2.55 4.70 9.93
CA PHE A 12 1.58 5.07 8.90
C PHE A 12 2.29 5.42 7.59
N VAL A 13 1.80 4.85 6.50
CA VAL A 13 2.32 5.04 5.16
C VAL A 13 1.19 5.43 4.21
N ALA A 14 1.50 6.27 3.23
CA ALA A 14 0.63 6.48 2.07
C ALA A 14 1.00 5.46 1.00
N ILE A 15 0.02 4.64 0.61
CA ILE A 15 0.07 3.72 -0.51
C ILE A 15 -0.29 4.54 -1.75
N SER A 16 0.70 4.86 -2.57
CA SER A 16 0.51 5.57 -3.83
C SER A 16 0.54 4.57 -4.98
N VAL A 17 -0.49 4.60 -5.82
CA VAL A 17 -0.60 3.76 -7.00
C VAL A 17 -0.76 4.62 -8.24
N ASN A 18 0.06 4.34 -9.23
CA ASN A 18 -0.02 4.93 -10.56
C ASN A 18 -0.36 3.83 -11.55
N SER A 19 -1.41 4.03 -12.35
CA SER A 19 -1.81 3.07 -13.37
C SER A 19 -2.05 3.73 -14.72
N ARG A 20 -1.79 2.98 -15.79
CA ARG A 20 -2.07 3.39 -17.17
C ARG A 20 -2.84 2.29 -17.89
N MET A 21 -3.95 2.67 -18.51
CA MET A 21 -4.73 1.78 -19.38
C MET A 21 -4.19 1.80 -20.81
N LYS A 22 -4.38 0.69 -21.53
CA LYS A 22 -3.87 0.46 -22.89
C LYS A 22 -4.34 1.51 -23.91
N ASP A 23 -5.56 1.99 -23.75
CA ASP A 23 -6.19 2.96 -24.68
C ASP A 23 -6.14 4.40 -24.18
N ASP A 24 -5.50 4.64 -23.03
CA ASP A 24 -5.40 5.97 -22.42
C ASP A 24 -4.11 6.67 -22.89
N GLN A 25 -4.27 7.70 -23.72
CA GLN A 25 -3.19 8.60 -24.16
C GLN A 25 -2.95 9.73 -23.14
N GLY A 26 -3.75 9.80 -22.08
CA GLY A 26 -3.67 10.81 -21.02
C GLY A 26 -2.60 10.54 -19.97
N PRO A 27 -2.54 11.37 -18.91
CA PRO A 27 -1.65 11.16 -17.78
C PRO A 27 -2.03 9.89 -17.00
N ASP A 28 -1.08 9.35 -16.23
CA ASP A 28 -1.33 8.19 -15.37
C ASP A 28 -2.43 8.49 -14.36
N ARG A 29 -3.28 7.50 -14.12
CA ARG A 29 -4.29 7.57 -13.07
C ARG A 29 -3.59 7.39 -11.74
N PHE A 30 -3.83 8.32 -10.84
CA PHE A 30 -3.27 8.32 -9.50
C PHE A 30 -4.34 7.92 -8.49
N PHE A 31 -3.98 6.98 -7.62
CA PHE A 31 -4.76 6.60 -6.44
C PHE A 31 -3.85 6.65 -5.22
N ALA A 32 -4.38 7.15 -4.10
CA ALA A 32 -3.68 7.12 -2.83
C ALA A 32 -4.59 6.64 -1.71
N ALA A 33 -4.05 5.81 -0.85
CA ALA A 33 -4.71 5.34 0.36
C ALA A 33 -3.75 5.36 1.55
N SER A 34 -4.27 5.45 2.76
CA SER A 34 -3.48 5.26 3.98
C SER A 34 -3.35 3.78 4.32
N GLY A 35 -2.20 3.37 4.84
CA GLY A 35 -2.02 2.07 5.46
C GLY A 35 -1.07 2.16 6.65
N LEU A 36 -0.93 1.05 7.37
CA LEU A 36 0.01 0.87 8.46
C LEU A 36 1.02 -0.19 8.05
N LEU A 37 2.31 0.18 8.02
CA LEU A 37 3.40 -0.78 7.84
C LEU A 37 3.56 -1.59 9.13
N ILE A 38 3.30 -2.88 9.03
CA ILE A 38 3.40 -3.83 10.14
C ILE A 38 4.49 -4.85 9.88
N ARG A 39 5.13 -5.33 10.95
CA ARG A 39 6.06 -6.46 10.91
C ARG A 39 5.51 -7.58 11.80
N ILE A 40 5.27 -8.75 11.21
CA ILE A 40 4.87 -9.97 11.93
C ILE A 40 5.96 -11.02 11.69
N GLY A 41 6.75 -11.32 12.73
CA GLY A 41 7.96 -12.14 12.56
C GLY A 41 8.93 -11.47 11.57
N ASP A 42 9.26 -12.16 10.49
CA ASP A 42 10.14 -11.66 9.43
C ASP A 42 9.40 -11.16 8.19
N ILE A 43 8.09 -10.97 8.31
CA ILE A 43 7.20 -10.53 7.25
C ILE A 43 6.86 -9.06 7.46
N PHE A 44 7.20 -8.21 6.48
CA PHE A 44 6.64 -6.87 6.37
C PHE A 44 5.33 -6.93 5.58
N GLY A 45 4.28 -6.33 6.14
CA GLY A 45 2.96 -6.23 5.53
C GLY A 45 2.40 -4.82 5.63
N ILE A 46 1.36 -4.56 4.86
CA ILE A 46 0.62 -3.30 4.93
C ILE A 46 -0.78 -3.64 5.40
N LEU A 47 -1.22 -3.01 6.47
CA LEU A 47 -2.59 -3.09 6.95
C LEU A 47 -3.35 -1.89 6.40
N THR A 48 -4.50 -2.09 5.78
CA THR A 48 -5.32 -1.03 5.18
C THR A 48 -6.79 -1.41 5.24
N ALA A 49 -7.68 -0.56 4.73
CA ALA A 49 -9.10 -0.89 4.65
C ALA A 49 -9.37 -1.89 3.51
N GLY A 50 -10.36 -2.78 3.68
CA GLY A 50 -10.69 -3.82 2.69
C GLY A 50 -10.98 -3.29 1.31
N HIS A 51 -11.76 -2.21 1.21
CA HIS A 51 -12.05 -1.56 -0.07
C HIS A 51 -10.78 -1.07 -0.79
N VAL A 52 -9.71 -0.73 -0.06
CA VAL A 52 -8.42 -0.41 -0.66
C VAL A 52 -7.78 -1.68 -1.22
N VAL A 53 -7.80 -2.78 -0.46
CA VAL A 53 -7.25 -4.07 -0.92
C VAL A 53 -7.99 -4.56 -2.16
N GLU A 54 -9.32 -4.48 -2.18
CA GLU A 54 -10.16 -4.83 -3.34
C GLU A 54 -9.81 -3.99 -4.56
N TYR A 55 -9.71 -2.67 -4.40
CA TYR A 55 -9.29 -1.77 -5.47
C TYR A 55 -7.90 -2.12 -6.01
N LEU A 56 -6.96 -2.44 -5.12
CA LEU A 56 -5.61 -2.85 -5.51
C LEU A 56 -5.61 -4.18 -6.26
N ASP A 57 -6.41 -5.15 -5.83
CA ASP A 57 -6.51 -6.46 -6.50
C ASP A 57 -7.17 -6.33 -7.88
N GLU A 58 -8.24 -5.55 -8.00
CA GLU A 58 -8.85 -5.20 -9.28
C GLU A 58 -7.82 -4.53 -10.21
N ALA A 59 -7.06 -3.55 -9.71
CA ALA A 59 -6.03 -2.86 -10.50
C ALA A 59 -4.88 -3.78 -10.93
N VAL A 60 -4.48 -4.74 -10.09
CA VAL A 60 -3.45 -5.73 -10.42
C VAL A 60 -3.92 -6.70 -11.49
N ASN A 61 -5.19 -7.11 -11.43
CA ASN A 61 -5.76 -8.14 -12.30
C ASN A 61 -6.46 -7.57 -13.55
N HIS A 62 -6.56 -6.25 -13.68
CA HIS A 62 -7.26 -5.62 -14.81
C HIS A 62 -6.51 -5.87 -16.13
N PRO A 63 -7.14 -6.49 -17.15
CA PRO A 63 -6.47 -6.90 -18.39
C PRO A 63 -5.96 -5.71 -19.22
N ASP A 64 -6.63 -4.56 -19.11
CA ASP A 64 -6.28 -3.37 -19.88
C ASP A 64 -5.23 -2.46 -19.21
N ILE A 65 -4.77 -2.78 -17.99
CA ILE A 65 -3.72 -1.98 -17.33
C ILE A 65 -2.35 -2.45 -17.82
N ILE A 66 -1.66 -1.56 -18.52
CA ILE A 66 -0.34 -1.83 -19.12
C ILE A 66 0.83 -1.44 -18.21
N SER A 67 0.59 -0.52 -17.27
CA SER A 67 1.57 -0.07 -16.30
C SER A 67 0.89 0.07 -14.95
N LEU A 68 1.50 -0.52 -13.92
CA LEU A 68 1.06 -0.42 -12.54
C LEU A 68 2.29 -0.22 -11.65
N GLY A 69 2.43 0.97 -11.10
CA GLY A 69 3.45 1.31 -10.13
C GLY A 69 2.83 1.51 -8.75
N CYS A 70 3.52 1.06 -7.71
CA CYS A 70 3.12 1.31 -6.32
C CYS A 70 4.32 1.74 -5.49
N GLN A 71 4.10 2.73 -4.62
CA GLN A 71 5.11 3.27 -3.73
C GLN A 71 4.53 3.52 -2.34
N LEU A 72 5.36 3.34 -1.32
CA LEU A 72 5.04 3.70 0.06
C LEU A 72 5.71 5.01 0.42
N LEU A 73 4.92 5.94 0.94
CA LEU A 73 5.34 7.29 1.29
C LEU A 73 5.18 7.49 2.80
N ASP A 74 6.15 8.14 3.44
CA ASP A 74 6.24 8.37 4.88
C ASP A 74 5.70 9.76 5.28
N THR A 75 4.53 10.12 4.75
CA THR A 75 3.97 11.48 4.87
C THR A 75 3.14 11.73 6.12
N PHE A 76 2.92 10.70 6.95
CA PHE A 76 2.05 10.78 8.13
C PHE A 76 2.79 11.03 9.46
N GLY A 77 4.11 10.86 9.48
CA GLY A 77 4.94 11.17 10.65
C GLY A 77 5.24 12.67 10.78
N GLU A 78 5.63 13.11 11.99
CA GLU A 78 6.07 14.50 12.21
C GLU A 78 7.33 14.86 11.39
N THR A 79 8.17 13.88 11.08
CA THR A 79 9.35 14.04 10.24
C THR A 79 9.23 13.15 9.01
N LYS A 80 9.26 13.78 7.83
CA LYS A 80 9.43 13.09 6.55
C LYS A 80 10.90 12.69 6.40
N LEU A 81 11.16 11.41 6.17
CA LEU A 81 12.51 10.86 6.01
C LEU A 81 12.99 10.90 4.56
N SER A 82 12.07 10.79 3.59
CA SER A 82 12.43 10.71 2.17
C SER A 82 11.44 11.44 1.27
N ASP A 83 11.95 12.21 0.29
CA ASP A 83 11.14 12.75 -0.80
C ASP A 83 10.75 11.72 -1.86
N HIS A 84 11.33 10.53 -1.80
CA HIS A 84 11.06 9.42 -2.70
C HIS A 84 10.34 8.29 -1.99
N GLY A 85 9.26 7.80 -2.59
CA GLY A 85 8.56 6.63 -2.10
C GLY A 85 9.35 5.34 -2.31
N VAL A 86 9.21 4.42 -1.37
CA VAL A 86 9.81 3.08 -1.47
C VAL A 86 8.97 2.25 -2.45
N PRO A 87 9.54 1.73 -3.55
CA PRO A 87 8.81 0.88 -4.48
C PRO A 87 8.25 -0.36 -3.78
N TYR A 88 6.99 -0.67 -4.06
CA TYR A 88 6.30 -1.84 -3.52
C TYR A 88 5.74 -2.69 -4.66
N ASP A 89 6.08 -3.97 -4.70
CA ASP A 89 5.61 -4.87 -5.75
C ASP A 89 4.19 -5.37 -5.42
N LEU A 90 3.18 -4.74 -6.00
CA LEU A 90 1.80 -5.20 -5.84
C LEU A 90 1.53 -6.55 -6.53
N LYS A 91 2.23 -6.88 -7.62
CA LYS A 91 1.92 -8.08 -8.41
C LYS A 91 2.37 -9.35 -7.70
N SER A 92 3.57 -9.33 -7.12
CA SER A 92 4.15 -10.51 -6.47
C SER A 92 3.77 -10.65 -4.99
N SER A 93 3.22 -9.60 -4.37
CA SER A 93 2.96 -9.57 -2.93
C SER A 93 1.71 -10.38 -2.55
N PRO A 94 1.81 -11.38 -1.64
CA PRO A 94 0.67 -12.18 -1.19
C PRO A 94 -0.43 -11.40 -0.44
N ARG A 95 -1.54 -11.16 -1.12
CA ARG A 95 -2.69 -10.45 -0.54
C ARG A 95 -3.47 -11.37 0.41
N LEU A 96 -3.78 -10.87 1.60
CA LEU A 96 -4.52 -11.62 2.63
C LEU A 96 -5.79 -10.86 3.01
N HIS A 97 -6.85 -11.08 2.25
CA HIS A 97 -8.16 -10.52 2.55
C HIS A 97 -8.72 -11.20 3.81
N PHE A 98 -8.87 -10.42 4.89
CA PHE A 98 -9.61 -10.83 6.09
C PHE A 98 -10.86 -9.97 6.19
N HIS A 99 -11.74 -10.12 5.20
CA HIS A 99 -13.01 -9.41 5.20
C HIS A 99 -13.94 -10.06 6.22
N ASP A 100 -13.89 -9.59 7.47
CA ASP A 100 -14.91 -9.86 8.49
C ASP A 100 -15.61 -8.54 8.81
N ASP A 101 -16.86 -8.41 8.32
CA ASP A 101 -17.76 -7.28 8.58
C ASP A 101 -17.92 -6.95 10.08
N LYS A 102 -17.58 -7.88 10.98
CA LYS A 102 -17.62 -7.68 12.44
C LYS A 102 -16.32 -7.16 13.05
N LEU A 103 -15.19 -7.29 12.35
CA LEU A 103 -13.85 -6.95 12.86
C LEU A 103 -13.22 -5.72 12.19
N GLY A 104 -13.65 -5.36 10.97
CA GLY A 104 -13.31 -4.10 10.31
C GLY A 104 -11.83 -3.89 9.94
N LEU A 105 -11.06 -4.97 9.77
CA LEU A 105 -9.61 -4.94 9.56
C LEU A 105 -9.19 -5.89 8.43
N ASP A 106 -8.52 -5.37 7.40
CA ASP A 106 -8.05 -6.13 6.24
C ASP A 106 -6.52 -6.04 6.05
N CYS A 107 -5.88 -7.16 5.72
CA CYS A 107 -4.41 -7.28 5.68
C CYS A 107 -3.83 -7.39 4.26
N PHE A 108 -2.59 -6.96 4.08
CA PHE A 108 -1.79 -7.17 2.86
C PHE A 108 -0.40 -7.69 3.28
N SER A 109 0.15 -8.70 2.59
CA SER A 109 1.54 -9.17 2.77
C SER A 109 2.20 -9.31 1.38
N ARG A 110 3.49 -9.45 1.09
CA ARG A 110 4.80 -9.33 1.75
C ARG A 110 5.76 -8.94 0.62
N SER A 111 6.70 -8.02 0.87
CA SER A 111 7.93 -7.92 0.07
C SER A 111 9.05 -8.68 0.79
N THR A 112 9.56 -9.74 0.16
CA THR A 112 10.86 -10.33 0.49
C THR A 112 11.87 -9.82 -0.52
N LYS A 113 12.81 -9.00 -0.06
CA LYS A 113 14.17 -9.10 -0.58
C LYS A 113 15.02 -9.73 0.50
N SER A 114 15.41 -10.97 0.24
CA SER A 114 16.62 -11.56 0.80
C SER A 114 17.80 -10.91 0.09
N ASP A 115 18.71 -10.32 0.86
CA ASP A 115 20.16 -10.31 0.63
C ASP A 115 20.82 -10.14 2.01
#